data_AF-A0A7S3TJZ2-F1
#
_entry.id   AF-A0A7S3TJZ2-F1
#
_cell.length_a   1.000
_cell.length_b   1.000
_cell.length_c   1.000
_cell.angle_alpha   90.00
_cell.angle_beta   90.00
_cell.angle_gamma   90.00
#
_symmetry.space_group_name_H-M   'P 1'
#
loop_
_entity.id
_entity.type
_entity.pdbx_description
1 polymer ?
#
loop_
_entity_poly.entity_id
_entity_poly.type
_entity_poly.pdbx_seq_one_letter_code
_entity_poly.pdbx_strand_id
1 'polypeptide(L)'
;AARSRPPRALLAAPTGKSLHCCIWSAGRQLLATAMEAAAADRQPEIPPSAWAAASALSELTVHAAWAAANARTLQWGASHRDAQRAKEVALQLEALLPEGAAPAVVQLSLAAAWYASNTRRLLLFDAARDLRKLEEAAAELAKVMPPETAKSVKALATSAAWHAANARSMLWLDAERDLTRFEECCRQLPALLQGVTDGAAAETPADASRVRRRRRARARLERLDGPSPFCRRGQAGPRATSPRATSPRGTSPRAASAGAAASVGA
;
A
#
# COMPACT_ATOMS: atom_id res chain seq x y z
N ALA A 1 -44.26 -35.26 30.95
CA ALA A 1 -42.98 -35.43 30.23
C ALA A 1 -42.96 -34.54 29.00
N ALA A 2 -42.40 -33.33 29.11
CA ALA A 2 -42.26 -32.39 28.00
C ALA A 2 -40.77 -32.15 27.73
N ARG A 3 -40.28 -32.56 26.56
CA ARG A 3 -38.90 -32.34 26.13
C ARG A 3 -38.78 -30.95 25.51
N SER A 4 -38.13 -30.02 26.19
CA SER A 4 -37.75 -28.72 25.65
C SER A 4 -36.56 -28.88 24.69
N ARG A 5 -36.75 -28.59 23.40
CA ARG A 5 -35.65 -28.39 22.44
C ARG A 5 -35.03 -27.01 22.66
N PRO A 6 -33.70 -26.84 22.59
CA PRO A 6 -33.09 -25.53 22.61
C PRO A 6 -33.30 -24.82 21.24
N PRO A 7 -33.35 -23.48 21.23
CA PRO A 7 -33.55 -22.72 20.00
C PRO A 7 -32.32 -22.83 19.09
N ARG A 8 -32.56 -23.21 17.83
CA ARG A 8 -31.58 -23.05 16.74
C ARG A 8 -31.37 -21.55 16.52
N ALA A 9 -30.26 -21.01 17.00
CA ALA A 9 -29.74 -19.74 16.54
C ALA A 9 -29.32 -19.91 15.07
N LEU A 10 -30.15 -19.41 14.15
CA LEU A 10 -29.79 -19.20 12.76
C LEU A 10 -28.66 -18.16 12.74
N LEU A 11 -27.43 -18.62 12.56
CA LEU A 11 -26.29 -17.79 12.17
C LEU A 11 -26.63 -17.16 10.80
N ALA A 12 -27.18 -15.95 10.83
CA ALA A 12 -27.36 -15.15 9.63
C ALA A 12 -25.97 -14.89 9.02
N ALA A 13 -25.70 -15.47 7.85
CA ALA A 13 -24.48 -15.21 7.12
C ALA A 13 -24.39 -13.70 6.81
N PRO A 14 -23.30 -13.01 7.18
CA PRO A 14 -23.18 -11.59 6.94
C PRO A 14 -23.21 -11.33 5.44
N THR A 15 -24.11 -10.44 5.01
CA THR A 15 -24.23 -10.00 3.61
C THR A 15 -22.92 -9.36 3.15
N GLY A 16 -22.52 -9.55 1.89
CA GLY A 16 -21.18 -9.16 1.38
C GLY A 16 -20.79 -7.68 1.59
N LYS A 17 -21.75 -6.77 1.82
CA LYS A 17 -21.47 -5.37 2.18
C LYS A 17 -21.02 -5.20 3.65
N SER A 18 -21.49 -6.06 4.55
CA SER A 18 -21.11 -6.09 5.98
C SER A 18 -19.67 -6.55 6.15
N LEU A 19 -19.25 -7.62 5.48
CA LEU A 19 -17.87 -8.12 5.53
C LEU A 19 -16.85 -7.10 4.99
N HIS A 20 -17.20 -6.40 3.91
CA HIS A 20 -16.32 -5.38 3.34
C HIS A 20 -16.15 -4.14 4.25
N CYS A 21 -17.20 -3.73 4.96
CA CYS A 21 -17.09 -2.69 5.99
C CYS A 21 -16.27 -3.16 7.20
N CYS A 22 -16.40 -4.42 7.63
CA CYS A 22 -15.63 -4.98 8.75
C CYS A 22 -14.12 -5.04 8.45
N ILE A 23 -13.74 -5.39 7.22
CA ILE A 23 -12.31 -5.50 6.83
C ILE A 23 -11.65 -4.12 6.69
N TRP A 24 -12.38 -3.11 6.21
CA TRP A 24 -11.88 -1.73 6.10
C TRP A 24 -11.86 -0.99 7.44
N SER A 25 -12.83 -1.24 8.32
CA SER A 25 -12.87 -0.66 9.66
C SER A 25 -11.76 -1.22 10.55
N ALA A 26 -11.34 -2.49 10.35
CA ALA A 26 -10.18 -3.06 11.02
C ALA A 26 -8.95 -2.16 10.86
N GLY A 27 -8.43 -1.90 9.65
CA GLY A 27 -7.19 -1.12 9.47
C GLY A 27 -7.11 0.23 10.23
N ARG A 28 -8.21 0.99 10.28
CA ARG A 28 -8.28 2.27 11.02
C ARG A 28 -8.57 2.10 12.51
N GLN A 29 -9.43 1.16 12.90
CA GLN A 29 -9.65 0.84 14.31
C GLN A 29 -8.38 0.30 14.94
N LEU A 30 -7.54 -0.42 14.19
CA LEU A 30 -6.25 -0.95 14.63
C LEU A 30 -5.23 0.14 14.94
N LEU A 31 -5.08 1.15 14.08
CA LEU A 31 -4.21 2.29 14.38
C LEU A 31 -4.73 3.05 15.61
N ALA A 32 -6.04 3.30 15.69
CA ALA A 32 -6.63 4.02 16.81
C ALA A 32 -6.47 3.24 18.13
N THR A 33 -6.80 1.95 18.16
CA THR A 33 -6.66 1.10 19.36
C THR A 33 -5.22 0.89 19.77
N ALA A 34 -4.30 0.64 18.83
CA ALA A 34 -2.88 0.50 19.13
C ALA A 34 -2.28 1.80 19.69
N MET A 35 -2.67 2.96 19.12
CA MET A 35 -2.21 4.27 19.60
C MET A 35 -2.88 4.68 20.90
N GLU A 36 -4.14 4.32 21.14
CA GLU A 36 -4.84 4.54 22.41
C GLU A 36 -4.24 3.67 23.52
N ALA A 37 -3.96 2.39 23.24
CA ALA A 37 -3.29 1.50 24.19
C ALA A 37 -1.87 2.00 24.50
N ALA A 38 -1.10 2.39 23.48
CA ALA A 38 0.21 3.00 23.69
C ALA A 38 0.09 4.34 24.45
N ALA A 39 -0.93 5.16 24.15
CA ALA A 39 -1.17 6.43 24.83
C ALA A 39 -1.61 6.25 26.29
N ALA A 40 -2.32 5.16 26.63
CA ALA A 40 -2.67 4.80 27.99
C ALA A 40 -1.43 4.37 28.80
N ASP A 41 -0.47 3.72 28.13
CA ASP A 41 0.86 3.39 28.67
C ASP A 41 1.87 4.55 28.55
N ARG A 42 1.40 5.80 28.33
CA ARG A 42 2.29 6.96 28.20
C ARG A 42 3.16 7.11 29.43
N GLN A 43 4.43 6.80 29.25
CA GLN A 43 5.47 7.17 30.20
C GLN A 43 5.64 8.70 30.14
N PRO A 44 5.55 9.41 31.29
CA PRO A 44 5.58 10.87 31.34
C PRO A 44 6.91 11.48 30.84
N GLU A 45 7.93 10.65 30.62
CA GLU A 45 9.29 11.06 30.24
C GLU A 45 9.52 11.11 28.71
N ILE A 46 8.58 10.60 27.90
CA ILE A 46 8.75 10.56 26.43
C ILE A 46 8.28 11.88 25.81
N PRO A 47 9.09 12.56 24.98
CA PRO A 47 8.74 13.85 24.41
C PRO A 47 7.56 13.75 23.43
N PRO A 48 6.71 14.79 23.31
CA PRO A 48 5.57 14.81 22.38
C PRO A 48 5.97 14.60 20.91
N SER A 49 7.17 15.04 20.52
CA SER A 49 7.74 14.85 19.18
C SER A 49 7.96 13.37 18.85
N ALA A 50 8.44 12.56 19.80
CA ALA A 50 8.64 11.13 19.61
C ALA A 50 7.30 10.39 19.47
N TRP A 51 6.29 10.79 20.25
CA TRP A 51 4.91 10.30 20.09
C TRP A 51 4.31 10.64 18.72
N ALA A 52 4.51 11.88 18.26
CA ALA A 52 4.06 12.31 16.94
C ALA A 52 4.75 11.51 15.83
N ALA A 53 6.06 11.30 15.92
CA ALA A 53 6.82 10.52 14.97
C ALA A 53 6.37 9.05 14.95
N ALA A 54 6.18 8.43 16.13
CA ALA A 54 5.69 7.05 16.24
C ALA A 54 4.28 6.89 15.64
N SER A 55 3.39 7.85 15.90
CA SER A 55 2.03 7.86 15.36
C SER A 55 2.03 7.97 13.84
N ALA A 56 2.82 8.90 13.29
CA ALA A 56 2.95 9.09 11.85
C ALA A 56 3.62 7.86 11.16
N LEU A 57 4.60 7.22 11.81
CA LEU A 57 5.21 5.98 11.31
C LEU A 57 4.19 4.83 11.25
N SER A 58 3.41 4.67 12.31
CA SER A 58 2.35 3.66 12.41
C SER A 58 1.27 3.91 11.36
N GLU A 59 0.84 5.17 11.18
CA GLU A 59 -0.16 5.54 10.19
C GLU A 59 0.32 5.31 8.75
N LEU A 60 1.56 5.73 8.44
CA LEU A 60 2.17 5.50 7.13
C LEU A 60 2.22 4.01 6.78
N THR A 61 2.72 3.18 7.71
CA THR A 61 2.91 1.74 7.47
C THR A 61 1.58 1.02 7.26
N VAL A 62 0.56 1.36 8.05
CA VAL A 62 -0.81 0.84 7.89
C VAL A 62 -1.37 1.21 6.52
N HIS A 63 -1.32 2.48 6.13
CA HIS A 63 -1.87 2.90 4.84
C HIS A 63 -1.07 2.34 3.64
N ALA A 64 0.25 2.24 3.73
CA ALA A 64 1.05 1.57 2.71
C ALA A 64 0.64 0.10 2.56
N ALA A 65 0.48 -0.63 3.67
CA ALA A 65 0.06 -2.02 3.71
C ALA A 65 -1.31 -2.23 3.05
N TRP A 66 -2.31 -1.45 3.45
CA TRP A 66 -3.66 -1.55 2.89
C TRP A 66 -3.71 -1.10 1.43
N ALA A 67 -2.93 -0.09 1.02
CA ALA A 67 -2.84 0.30 -0.38
C ALA A 67 -2.44 -0.87 -1.28
N ALA A 68 -1.39 -1.62 -0.90
CA ALA A 68 -0.92 -2.78 -1.67
C ALA A 68 -1.91 -3.96 -1.61
N ALA A 69 -2.43 -4.29 -0.42
CA ALA A 69 -3.37 -5.40 -0.24
C ALA A 69 -4.69 -5.15 -1.01
N ASN A 70 -5.17 -3.91 -1.03
CA ASN A 70 -6.35 -3.47 -1.77
C ASN A 70 -6.10 -3.50 -3.29
N ALA A 71 -4.93 -3.05 -3.75
CA ALA A 71 -4.57 -3.13 -5.16
C ALA A 71 -4.56 -4.59 -5.65
N ARG A 72 -3.97 -5.49 -4.87
CA ARG A 72 -3.90 -6.92 -5.20
C ARG A 72 -5.23 -7.65 -5.11
N THR A 73 -6.23 -7.05 -4.46
CA THR A 73 -7.62 -7.53 -4.43
C THR A 73 -8.55 -6.74 -5.34
N LEU A 74 -8.00 -5.95 -6.27
CA LEU A 74 -8.74 -5.15 -7.26
C LEU A 74 -9.66 -4.07 -6.65
N GLN A 75 -9.44 -3.71 -5.39
CA GLN A 75 -10.16 -2.64 -4.70
C GLN A 75 -9.51 -1.28 -4.95
N TRP A 76 -9.50 -0.87 -6.22
CA TRP A 76 -8.72 0.28 -6.69
C TRP A 76 -9.07 1.59 -5.98
N GLY A 77 -10.35 1.86 -5.73
CA GLY A 77 -10.77 3.08 -5.04
C GLY A 77 -10.29 3.13 -3.58
N ALA A 78 -10.28 1.99 -2.89
CA ALA A 78 -9.76 1.86 -1.53
C ALA A 78 -8.23 2.00 -1.51
N SER A 79 -7.56 1.27 -2.41
CA SER A 79 -6.12 1.35 -2.61
C SER A 79 -5.63 2.78 -2.89
N HIS A 80 -6.35 3.53 -3.74
CA HIS A 80 -5.99 4.90 -4.05
C HIS A 80 -6.10 5.82 -2.83
N ARG A 81 -7.17 5.70 -2.03
CA ARG A 81 -7.32 6.49 -0.80
C ARG A 81 -6.22 6.20 0.21
N ASP A 82 -5.88 4.93 0.41
CA ASP A 82 -4.78 4.55 1.29
C ASP A 82 -3.44 5.07 0.78
N ALA A 83 -3.18 4.96 -0.53
CA ALA A 83 -1.97 5.49 -1.13
C ALA A 83 -1.86 7.01 -0.96
N GLN A 84 -2.95 7.76 -1.13
CA GLN A 84 -2.96 9.20 -0.88
C GLN A 84 -2.70 9.52 0.59
N ARG A 85 -3.34 8.80 1.51
CA ARG A 85 -3.13 9.02 2.93
C ARG A 85 -1.69 8.71 3.36
N ALA A 86 -1.11 7.63 2.85
CA ALA A 86 0.29 7.31 3.06
C ALA A 86 1.22 8.45 2.59
N LYS A 87 0.93 9.09 1.45
CA LYS A 87 1.70 10.25 0.96
C LYS A 87 1.57 11.46 1.87
N GLU A 88 0.36 11.79 2.32
CA GLU A 88 0.14 12.90 3.25
C GLU A 88 0.96 12.73 4.53
N VAL A 89 0.95 11.52 5.10
CA VAL A 89 1.68 11.19 6.33
C VAL A 89 3.19 11.15 6.08
N ALA A 90 3.65 10.68 4.91
CA ALA A 90 5.05 10.73 4.53
C ALA A 90 5.62 12.16 4.56
N LEU A 91 4.83 13.15 4.11
CA LEU A 91 5.24 14.56 4.17
C LEU A 91 5.33 15.08 5.61
N GLN A 92 4.48 14.59 6.51
CA GLN A 92 4.55 14.93 7.94
C GLN A 92 5.82 14.36 8.59
N LEU A 93 6.20 13.13 8.22
CA LEU A 93 7.40 12.48 8.73
C LEU A 93 8.69 13.21 8.36
N GLU A 94 8.76 13.92 7.23
CA GLU A 94 9.93 14.74 6.88
C GLU A 94 10.20 15.88 7.87
N ALA A 95 9.17 16.33 8.59
CA ALA A 95 9.29 17.35 9.62
C ALA A 95 9.71 16.76 10.98
N LEU A 96 9.44 15.47 11.22
CA LEU A 96 9.59 14.81 12.52
C LEU A 96 10.86 13.96 12.63
N LEU A 97 11.38 13.45 11.51
CA LEU A 97 12.54 12.55 11.48
C LEU A 97 13.81 13.24 10.96
N PRO A 98 15.00 12.68 11.27
CA PRO A 98 16.27 13.12 10.70
C PRO A 98 16.27 13.11 9.17
N GLU A 99 17.19 13.88 8.58
CA GLU A 99 17.35 13.93 7.12
C GLU A 99 17.66 12.53 6.56
N GLY A 100 16.97 12.16 5.48
CA GLY A 100 17.13 10.85 4.85
C GLY A 100 16.32 9.71 5.49
N ALA A 101 15.90 9.83 6.76
CA ALA A 101 15.12 8.80 7.44
C ALA A 101 13.71 8.66 6.85
N ALA A 102 12.96 9.76 6.67
CA ALA A 102 11.59 9.69 6.16
C ALA A 102 11.48 9.03 4.76
N PRO A 103 12.32 9.38 3.76
CA PRO A 103 12.32 8.66 2.48
C PRO A 103 12.66 7.16 2.60
N ALA A 104 13.60 6.79 3.48
CA ALA A 104 13.97 5.39 3.70
C ALA A 104 12.80 4.60 4.33
N VAL A 105 12.11 5.18 5.32
CA VAL A 105 10.89 4.62 5.92
C VAL A 105 9.79 4.42 4.87
N VAL A 106 9.56 5.39 3.98
CA VAL A 106 8.55 5.26 2.92
C VAL A 106 8.88 4.10 2.01
N GLN A 107 10.13 3.98 1.55
CA GLN A 107 10.56 2.88 0.70
C GLN A 107 10.44 1.54 1.40
N LEU A 108 10.84 1.46 2.66
CA LEU A 108 10.71 0.27 3.51
C LEU A 108 9.23 -0.16 3.63
N SER A 109 8.34 0.79 3.93
CA SER A 109 6.91 0.54 4.13
C SER A 109 6.25 0.05 2.85
N LEU A 110 6.55 0.68 1.71
CA LEU A 110 6.02 0.26 0.42
C LEU A 110 6.57 -1.11 -0.01
N ALA A 111 7.88 -1.35 0.17
CA ALA A 111 8.49 -2.62 -0.17
C ALA A 111 7.92 -3.77 0.68
N ALA A 112 7.74 -3.56 1.99
CA ALA A 112 7.09 -4.52 2.88
C ALA A 112 5.65 -4.82 2.42
N ALA A 113 4.86 -3.77 2.16
CA ALA A 113 3.47 -3.88 1.73
C ALA A 113 3.31 -4.71 0.45
N TRP A 114 4.12 -4.42 -0.57
CA TRP A 114 4.10 -5.18 -1.82
C TRP A 114 4.67 -6.58 -1.66
N TYR A 115 5.74 -6.77 -0.90
CA TYR A 115 6.29 -8.09 -0.62
C TYR A 115 5.24 -9.03 0.00
N ALA A 116 4.58 -8.62 1.08
CA ALA A 116 3.56 -9.42 1.75
C ALA A 116 2.36 -9.69 0.83
N SER A 117 1.85 -8.65 0.16
CA SER A 117 0.70 -8.76 -0.74
C SER A 117 0.99 -9.68 -1.94
N ASN A 118 2.18 -9.60 -2.52
CA ASN A 118 2.60 -10.44 -3.65
C ASN A 118 2.80 -11.88 -3.21
N THR A 119 3.40 -12.10 -2.04
CA THR A 119 3.61 -13.43 -1.48
C THR A 119 2.26 -14.11 -1.23
N ARG A 120 1.28 -13.42 -0.63
CA ARG A 120 -0.06 -13.97 -0.42
C ARG A 120 -0.84 -14.23 -1.70
N ARG A 121 -0.48 -13.58 -2.80
CA ARG A 121 -1.05 -13.85 -4.14
C ARG A 121 -0.20 -14.77 -4.99
N LEU A 122 0.83 -15.40 -4.42
CA LEU A 122 1.75 -16.33 -5.09
C LEU A 122 2.45 -15.72 -6.31
N LEU A 123 2.64 -14.39 -6.32
CA LEU A 123 3.38 -13.66 -7.35
C LEU A 123 4.87 -13.66 -7.00
N LEU A 124 5.48 -14.84 -6.97
CA LEU A 124 6.77 -15.09 -6.32
C LEU A 124 7.93 -14.26 -6.91
N PHE A 125 7.94 -14.02 -8.23
CA PHE A 125 8.96 -13.18 -8.87
C PHE A 125 8.89 -11.71 -8.43
N ASP A 126 7.67 -11.15 -8.38
CA ASP A 126 7.45 -9.80 -7.86
C ASP A 126 7.78 -9.72 -6.37
N ALA A 127 7.36 -10.73 -5.59
CA ALA A 127 7.67 -10.82 -4.16
C ALA A 127 9.19 -10.86 -3.91
N ALA A 128 9.95 -11.67 -4.64
CA ALA A 128 11.41 -11.73 -4.50
C ALA A 128 12.09 -10.39 -4.83
N ARG A 129 11.59 -9.66 -5.84
CA ARG A 129 12.08 -8.31 -6.14
C ARG A 129 11.79 -7.34 -4.99
N ASP A 130 10.58 -7.38 -4.45
CA ASP A 130 10.16 -6.44 -3.40
C ASP A 130 10.80 -6.78 -2.04
N LEU A 131 11.16 -8.06 -1.80
CA LEU A 131 12.00 -8.47 -0.67
C LEU A 131 13.41 -7.85 -0.76
N ARG A 132 14.04 -7.87 -1.94
CA ARG A 132 15.35 -7.20 -2.12
C ARG A 132 15.26 -5.70 -1.81
N LYS A 133 14.23 -5.03 -2.32
CA LYS A 133 13.99 -3.61 -2.02
C LYS A 133 13.73 -3.36 -0.53
N LEU A 134 13.04 -4.27 0.15
CA LEU A 134 12.78 -4.19 1.58
C LEU A 134 14.10 -4.25 2.36
N GLU A 135 14.98 -5.19 2.03
CA GLU A 135 16.28 -5.31 2.68
C GLU A 135 17.22 -4.14 2.35
N GLU A 136 17.23 -3.65 1.11
CA GLU A 136 17.95 -2.44 0.72
C GLU A 136 17.46 -1.21 1.52
N ALA A 137 16.15 -0.99 1.59
CA ALA A 137 15.58 0.13 2.34
C ALA A 137 15.84 0.01 3.85
N ALA A 138 15.84 -1.21 4.40
CA ALA A 138 16.21 -1.46 5.79
C ALA A 138 17.68 -1.12 6.06
N ALA A 139 18.58 -1.48 5.14
CA ALA A 139 19.98 -1.12 5.23
C ALA A 139 20.20 0.40 5.15
N GLU A 140 19.48 1.10 4.28
CA GLU A 140 19.53 2.57 4.23
C GLU A 140 19.00 3.21 5.52
N LEU A 141 17.91 2.68 6.08
CA LEU A 141 17.36 3.18 7.34
C LEU A 141 18.35 3.02 8.50
N ALA A 142 19.04 1.88 8.56
CA ALA A 142 20.04 1.59 9.58
C ALA A 142 21.28 2.51 9.51
N LYS A 143 21.52 3.22 8.39
CA LYS A 143 22.60 4.22 8.28
C LYS A 143 22.25 5.56 8.94
N VAL A 144 20.96 5.85 9.08
CA VAL A 144 20.46 7.18 9.52
C VAL A 144 19.67 7.12 10.83
N MET A 145 19.43 5.92 11.36
CA MET A 145 18.76 5.70 12.65
C MET A 145 19.57 4.74 13.51
N PRO A 146 19.44 4.82 14.85
CA PRO A 146 19.97 3.80 15.75
C PRO A 146 19.49 2.40 15.34
N PRO A 147 20.33 1.36 15.49
CA PRO A 147 20.05 0.03 14.97
C PRO A 147 18.77 -0.59 15.53
N GLU A 148 18.51 -0.40 16.83
CA GLU A 148 17.28 -0.91 17.46
C GLU A 148 16.03 -0.18 16.96
N THR A 149 16.11 1.14 16.75
CA THR A 149 15.00 1.91 16.17
C THR A 149 14.74 1.49 14.73
N ALA A 150 15.78 1.30 13.91
CA ALA A 150 15.64 0.85 12.52
C ALA A 150 15.03 -0.57 12.43
N LYS A 151 15.47 -1.49 13.31
CA LYS A 151 14.88 -2.83 13.43
C LYS A 151 13.41 -2.77 13.82
N SER A 152 13.06 -1.95 14.81
CA SER A 152 11.67 -1.77 15.27
C SER A 152 10.78 -1.20 14.17
N VAL A 153 11.25 -0.20 13.41
CA VAL A 153 10.53 0.36 12.26
C VAL A 153 10.34 -0.68 11.15
N LYS A 154 11.33 -1.54 10.88
CA LYS A 154 11.18 -2.68 9.95
C LYS A 154 10.15 -3.69 10.45
N ALA A 155 10.19 -4.03 11.74
CA ALA A 155 9.22 -4.95 12.35
C ALA A 155 7.79 -4.38 12.30
N LEU A 156 7.62 -3.09 12.56
CA LEU A 156 6.35 -2.37 12.42
C LEU A 156 5.82 -2.46 10.98
N ALA A 157 6.63 -2.08 10.00
CA ALA A 157 6.25 -2.07 8.58
C ALA A 157 5.89 -3.47 8.06
N THR A 158 6.69 -4.48 8.44
CA THR A 158 6.45 -5.87 8.03
C THR A 158 5.21 -6.47 8.69
N SER A 159 4.98 -6.21 9.97
CA SER A 159 3.80 -6.69 10.69
C SER A 159 2.51 -6.07 10.13
N ALA A 160 2.51 -4.76 9.87
CA ALA A 160 1.38 -4.09 9.20
C ALA A 160 1.10 -4.68 7.80
N ALA A 161 2.16 -4.90 7.01
CA ALA A 161 2.07 -5.46 5.66
C ALA A 161 1.47 -6.87 5.66
N TRP A 162 1.97 -7.75 6.54
CA TRP A 162 1.47 -9.12 6.64
C TRP A 162 0.07 -9.18 7.21
N HIS A 163 -0.26 -8.37 8.23
CA HIS A 163 -1.62 -8.23 8.73
C HIS A 163 -2.61 -7.92 7.59
N ALA A 164 -2.36 -6.85 6.82
CA ALA A 164 -3.27 -6.44 5.73
C ALA A 164 -3.38 -7.52 4.63
N ALA A 165 -2.26 -8.15 4.26
CA ALA A 165 -2.24 -9.21 3.26
C ALA A 165 -2.99 -10.47 3.72
N ASN A 166 -2.83 -10.87 4.99
CA ASN A 166 -3.52 -12.01 5.61
C ASN A 166 -5.02 -11.74 5.74
N ALA A 167 -5.40 -10.56 6.24
CA ALA A 167 -6.79 -10.12 6.36
C ALA A 167 -7.50 -10.13 5.01
N ARG A 168 -6.87 -9.59 3.96
CA ARG A 168 -7.41 -9.66 2.58
C ARG A 168 -7.45 -11.06 1.98
N SER A 169 -6.76 -12.01 2.58
CA SER A 169 -6.74 -13.41 2.17
C SER A 169 -7.55 -14.31 3.12
N MET A 170 -8.29 -13.71 4.07
CA MET A 170 -9.10 -14.40 5.08
C MET A 170 -8.31 -15.36 5.99
N LEU A 171 -7.00 -15.15 6.14
CA LEU A 171 -6.14 -15.88 7.06
C LEU A 171 -6.16 -15.18 8.43
N TRP A 172 -7.33 -15.20 9.08
CA TRP A 172 -7.61 -14.36 10.25
C TRP A 172 -6.68 -14.61 11.45
N LEU A 173 -6.35 -15.87 11.73
CA LEU A 173 -5.43 -16.22 12.83
C LEU A 173 -4.02 -15.67 12.60
N ASP A 174 -3.52 -15.72 11.36
CA ASP A 174 -2.22 -15.13 11.03
C ASP A 174 -2.29 -13.60 11.04
N ALA A 175 -3.40 -13.02 10.56
CA ALA A 175 -3.63 -11.58 10.63
C ALA A 175 -3.64 -11.06 12.07
N GLU A 176 -4.25 -11.80 13.00
CA GLU A 176 -4.28 -11.47 14.43
C GLU A 176 -2.88 -11.53 15.07
N ARG A 177 -2.09 -12.56 14.76
CA ARG A 177 -0.69 -12.64 15.23
C ARG A 177 0.17 -11.47 14.75
N ASP A 178 0.03 -11.10 13.48
CA ASP A 178 0.76 -9.96 12.94
C ASP A 178 0.25 -8.63 13.50
N LEU A 179 -1.02 -8.56 13.87
CA LEU A 179 -1.56 -7.42 14.60
C LEU A 179 -0.93 -7.30 16.00
N THR A 180 -0.86 -8.38 16.78
CA THR A 180 -0.23 -8.34 18.11
C THR A 180 1.24 -7.88 18.02
N ARG A 181 1.98 -8.32 17.00
CA ARG A 181 3.35 -7.85 16.75
C ARG A 181 3.39 -6.36 16.39
N PHE A 182 2.44 -5.90 15.57
CA PHE A 182 2.31 -4.49 15.22
C PHE A 182 2.04 -3.63 16.46
N GLU A 183 1.10 -4.02 17.31
CA GLU A 183 0.77 -3.34 18.56
C GLU A 183 1.96 -3.27 19.51
N GLU A 184 2.73 -4.36 19.63
CA GLU A 184 3.96 -4.37 20.41
C GLU A 184 4.97 -3.35 19.88
N CYS A 185 5.20 -3.32 18.57
CA CYS A 185 6.05 -2.30 17.95
C CYS A 185 5.55 -0.89 18.24
N CYS A 186 4.24 -0.65 18.10
CA CYS A 186 3.61 0.65 18.39
C CYS A 186 3.84 1.10 19.84
N ARG A 187 3.84 0.18 20.82
CA ARG A 187 4.08 0.49 22.23
C ARG A 187 5.54 0.86 22.49
N GLN A 188 6.49 0.17 21.87
CA GLN A 188 7.93 0.37 22.10
C GLN A 188 8.52 1.56 21.34
N LEU A 189 7.97 1.86 20.17
CA LEU A 189 8.54 2.81 19.22
C LEU A 189 8.73 4.25 19.75
N PRO A 190 7.82 4.84 20.55
CA PRO A 190 8.01 6.20 21.09
C PRO A 190 9.29 6.33 21.93
N ALA A 191 9.59 5.36 22.80
CA ALA A 191 10.81 5.37 23.61
C ALA A 191 12.08 5.26 22.74
N LEU A 192 12.04 4.43 21.70
CA LEU A 192 13.15 4.28 20.74
C LEU A 192 13.37 5.51 19.86
N LEU A 193 12.35 6.36 19.71
CA LEU A 193 12.42 7.58 18.90
C LEU A 193 12.84 8.82 19.69
N GLN A 194 12.77 8.81 21.02
CA GLN A 194 13.19 9.92 21.87
C GLN A 194 14.59 10.43 21.50
N GLY A 195 15.59 9.55 21.53
CA GLY A 195 16.97 9.90 21.15
C GLY A 195 17.17 10.28 19.67
N VAL A 196 16.19 10.01 18.81
CA VAL A 196 16.24 10.33 17.36
C VAL A 196 15.63 11.71 17.11
N THR A 197 14.51 12.03 17.75
CA THR A 197 13.84 13.32 17.60
C THR A 197 14.58 14.46 18.28
N ASP A 198 15.28 14.17 19.39
CA ASP A 198 16.04 15.17 20.13
C ASP A 198 17.26 15.66 19.32
N GLY A 199 17.93 14.76 18.59
CA GLY A 199 19.01 15.10 17.66
C GLY A 199 18.55 15.93 16.46
N ALA A 200 17.33 15.69 15.96
CA ALA A 200 16.77 16.45 14.85
C ALA A 200 16.38 17.90 15.23
N ALA A 201 16.09 18.14 16.52
CA ALA A 201 15.79 19.47 17.07
C ALA A 201 17.05 20.30 17.40
N ALA A 202 18.18 19.65 17.72
CA ALA A 202 19.44 20.31 18.04
C ALA A 202 20.18 20.88 16.81
N GLU A 203 19.90 20.38 15.60
CA GLU A 203 20.42 20.94 14.34
C GLU A 203 19.66 22.22 13.95
N THR A 204 20.31 23.37 14.13
CA THR A 204 19.75 24.73 13.97
C THR A 204 19.14 25.00 12.57
N PRO A 205 18.13 25.89 12.45
CA PRO A 205 17.31 26.05 11.25
C PRO A 205 17.93 26.85 10.09
N ALA A 206 19.18 27.31 10.21
CA ALA A 206 19.74 28.34 9.33
C ALA A 206 20.29 27.84 7.99
N ASP A 207 20.18 26.55 7.68
CA ASP A 207 20.84 26.02 6.49
C ASP A 207 19.90 25.98 5.27
N ALA A 208 20.03 26.99 4.38
CA ALA A 208 19.33 27.05 3.10
C ALA A 208 19.56 25.80 2.22
N SER A 209 20.63 25.05 2.48
CA SER A 209 20.88 23.76 1.84
C SER A 209 19.88 22.68 2.29
N ARG A 210 19.41 22.70 3.55
CA ARG A 210 18.36 21.81 4.08
C ARG A 210 17.02 22.05 3.41
N VAL A 211 16.64 23.31 3.18
CA VAL A 211 15.40 23.65 2.44
C VAL A 211 15.46 23.15 1.00
N ARG A 212 16.61 23.34 0.31
CA ARG A 212 16.81 22.82 -1.05
C ARG A 212 16.82 21.28 -1.09
N ARG A 213 17.40 20.62 -0.08
CA ARG A 213 17.45 19.15 0.03
C ARG A 213 16.09 18.55 0.39
N ARG A 214 15.32 19.16 1.30
CA ARG A 214 13.92 18.81 1.58
C ARG A 214 13.05 18.95 0.33
N ARG A 215 13.22 20.02 -0.45
CA ARG A 215 12.54 20.16 -1.75
C ARG A 215 12.91 19.04 -2.74
N ARG A 216 14.17 18.57 -2.73
CA ARG A 216 14.60 17.42 -3.56
C ARG A 216 14.07 16.08 -3.04
N ALA A 217 14.03 15.86 -1.73
CA ALA A 217 13.44 14.67 -1.12
C ALA A 217 11.94 14.59 -1.41
N ARG A 218 11.22 15.70 -1.24
CA ARG A 218 9.83 15.86 -1.67
C ARG A 218 9.65 15.59 -3.16
N ALA A 219 10.48 16.18 -4.02
CA ALA A 219 10.45 15.89 -5.46
C ALA A 219 10.81 14.42 -5.80
N ARG A 220 11.51 13.71 -4.92
CA ARG A 220 11.83 12.28 -5.06
C ARG A 220 10.64 11.42 -4.63
N LEU A 221 9.94 11.78 -3.55
CA LEU A 221 8.65 11.18 -3.17
C LEU A 221 7.61 11.37 -4.29
N GLU A 222 7.54 12.57 -4.88
CA GLU A 222 6.72 12.88 -6.05
C GLU A 222 7.19 12.20 -7.35
N ARG A 223 8.39 11.57 -7.38
CA ARG A 223 8.88 10.74 -8.49
C ARG A 223 8.73 9.23 -8.24
N LEU A 224 8.53 8.80 -7.00
CA LEU A 224 8.03 7.45 -6.70
C LEU A 224 6.60 7.26 -7.27
N ASP A 225 5.96 8.35 -7.71
CA ASP A 225 4.77 8.42 -8.58
C ASP A 225 5.02 8.08 -10.06
N GLY A 226 6.17 7.52 -10.44
CA GLY A 226 6.22 6.74 -11.67
C GLY A 226 5.08 5.71 -11.61
N PRO A 227 4.16 5.66 -12.60
CA PRO A 227 3.04 4.74 -12.54
C PRO A 227 3.61 3.36 -12.30
N SER A 228 3.18 2.72 -11.22
CA SER A 228 3.43 1.28 -11.05
C SER A 228 3.08 0.64 -12.40
N PRO A 229 3.94 -0.20 -13.00
CA PRO A 229 3.67 -0.80 -14.31
C PRO A 229 2.33 -1.56 -14.34
N PHE A 230 1.73 -1.80 -13.17
CA PHE A 230 0.42 -2.39 -12.98
C PHE A 230 -0.77 -1.43 -13.14
N CYS A 231 -0.61 -0.12 -12.99
CA CYS A 231 -1.71 0.84 -13.23
C CYS A 231 -1.95 1.12 -14.73
N ARG A 232 -1.01 0.77 -15.63
CA ARG A 232 -1.19 0.94 -17.09
C ARG A 232 -2.08 -0.12 -17.74
N ARG A 233 -2.32 -1.28 -17.11
CA ARG A 233 -3.16 -2.34 -17.71
C ARG A 233 -4.65 -2.28 -17.35
N GLY A 234 -5.04 -1.44 -16.39
CA GLY A 234 -6.44 -1.30 -15.94
C GLY A 234 -7.23 -0.15 -16.59
N GLN A 235 -6.57 0.76 -17.30
CA GLN A 235 -7.20 1.88 -18.02
C GLN A 235 -7.23 1.62 -19.54
N ALA A 236 -7.82 0.50 -19.95
CA ALA A 236 -8.41 0.43 -21.28
C ALA A 236 -9.92 0.65 -21.08
N GLY A 237 -10.37 1.89 -21.22
CA GLY A 237 -11.79 2.17 -21.38
C GLY A 237 -12.36 1.37 -22.57
N PRO A 238 -13.69 1.19 -22.65
CA PRO A 238 -14.29 0.51 -23.80
C PRO A 238 -13.83 1.21 -25.07
N ARG A 239 -13.09 0.50 -25.92
CA ARG A 239 -12.73 1.00 -27.25
C ARG A 239 -14.04 1.35 -27.96
N ALA A 240 -14.21 2.63 -28.25
CA ALA A 240 -15.21 3.11 -29.18
C ALA A 240 -15.09 2.28 -30.47
N THR A 241 -16.17 1.60 -30.82
CA THR A 241 -16.37 1.03 -32.15
C THR A 241 -16.26 2.15 -33.17
N SER A 242 -15.25 2.11 -34.04
CA SER A 242 -15.17 3.02 -35.19
C SER A 242 -16.39 2.81 -36.10
N PRO A 243 -16.97 3.89 -36.66
CA PRO A 243 -18.03 3.78 -37.63
C PRO A 243 -17.51 3.21 -38.94
N ARG A 244 -18.27 2.26 -39.48
CA ARG A 244 -18.10 1.64 -40.78
C ARG A 244 -18.22 2.71 -41.88
N ALA A 245 -17.10 3.08 -42.50
CA ALA A 245 -17.12 3.89 -43.71
C ALA A 245 -17.63 3.04 -44.89
N THR A 246 -18.80 3.40 -45.40
CA THR A 246 -19.35 2.93 -46.67
C THR A 246 -18.64 3.65 -47.82
N SER A 247 -17.91 2.92 -48.67
CA SER A 247 -17.43 3.45 -49.95
C SER A 247 -18.57 3.52 -50.98
N PRO A 248 -18.71 4.63 -51.72
CA PRO A 248 -19.65 4.72 -52.83
C PRO A 248 -19.08 4.05 -54.09
N ARG A 249 -19.94 3.30 -54.78
CA ARG A 249 -19.72 2.73 -56.12
C ARG A 249 -19.46 3.84 -57.14
N GLY A 250 -18.29 3.82 -57.75
CA GLY A 250 -18.02 4.50 -59.02
C GLY A 250 -18.36 3.59 -60.20
N THR A 251 -19.16 4.10 -61.12
CA THR A 251 -19.65 3.44 -62.34
C THR A 251 -18.79 3.74 -63.56
N SER A 252 -18.60 2.68 -64.38
CA SER A 252 -18.53 2.65 -65.86
C SER A 252 -17.20 3.00 -66.57
N PRO A 253 -16.98 2.61 -67.85
CA PRO A 253 -17.75 1.74 -68.76
C PRO A 253 -16.97 0.63 -69.52
N ARG A 254 -17.73 -0.42 -69.89
CA ARG A 254 -17.79 -1.19 -71.15
C ARG A 254 -16.71 -0.99 -72.25
N ALA A 255 -16.08 -2.09 -72.67
CA ALA A 255 -15.68 -2.34 -74.06
C ALA A 255 -15.90 -3.83 -74.42
N ALA A 256 -16.51 -4.06 -75.59
CA ALA A 256 -16.77 -5.33 -76.27
C ALA A 256 -15.44 -5.95 -76.78
N SER A 257 -15.29 -7.18 -77.27
CA SER A 257 -16.16 -8.23 -77.80
C SER A 257 -15.29 -9.45 -78.12
N ALA A 258 -15.97 -10.60 -78.28
CA ALA A 258 -15.65 -11.73 -79.16
C ALA A 258 -14.66 -12.81 -78.67
N GLY A 259 -15.13 -14.06 -78.75
CA GLY A 259 -14.25 -15.16 -79.16
C GLY A 259 -14.44 -16.54 -78.52
N ALA A 260 -15.49 -17.24 -78.94
CA ALA A 260 -15.49 -18.66 -79.30
C ALA A 260 -15.48 -19.79 -78.23
N ALA A 261 -16.53 -20.61 -78.39
CA ALA A 261 -16.53 -22.07 -78.50
C ALA A 261 -16.51 -22.92 -77.24
N ALA A 262 -17.72 -23.30 -76.83
CA ALA A 262 -18.02 -24.59 -76.23
C ALA A 262 -18.07 -25.68 -77.33
N SER A 263 -17.47 -26.85 -77.07
CA SER A 263 -17.89 -28.12 -77.68
C SER A 263 -17.67 -29.26 -76.71
N VAL A 264 -18.76 -29.99 -76.53
CA VAL A 264 -18.98 -31.23 -75.80
C VAL A 264 -18.42 -32.40 -76.61
N GLY A 265 -17.91 -33.46 -75.95
CA GLY A 265 -17.94 -34.81 -76.52
C GLY A 265 -16.81 -35.76 -76.14
N ALA A 266 -17.22 -36.91 -75.57
CA ALA A 266 -16.53 -38.19 -75.34
C ALA A 266 -15.55 -38.28 -74.16
#